data_AF-M1SKZ7-F1
#
_entry.id   AF-M1SKZ7-F1
#
_cell.length_a   1.000
_cell.length_b   1.000
_cell.length_c   1.000
_cell.angle_alpha   90.00
_cell.angle_beta   90.00
_cell.angle_gamma   90.00
#
_symmetry.space_group_name_H-M   'P 1'
#
loop_
_entity.id
_entity.type
_entity.pdbx_description
1 polymer ?
#
loop_
_entity_poly.entity_id
_entity_poly.type
_entity_poly.pdbx_seq_one_letter_code
_entity_poly.pdbx_strand_id
1 'polypeptide(L)'
;MYKISGSPSLPDSVSPPEISSPPLSSDATAAFPGLITDRQTVISQTGIAAEHLAPLQALAEKQQLVISFRPVEATATGLISAGYPTKNFNIKGKSANWGPMAGFIPVDQFYSKLCGQKHKTELMNRKVAECLRDGHAIADNLQITGSRINELVDMGLLTRHQPDKNGFITLESKSPHGHLHLFTAKPAENDLYAIYVQKDDTPVRVLCSPQLNKPLTADYDLMIVAPRTEDFGSQDIPYNPDVSADAFAEKRPYLLRRGSTKEIIRRELLEREDPHFGNNTPRITALILQINAVLFRGEGREVVHHSMDATNPFSEMGANFPATFFLPEPLDGLPQMLLANDIEGLRTVIYTLECHGFMVPHNPLWSDEIPSLRRESFEATRKLFNTL
;
A
#
# COMPACT_ATOMS: atom_id res chain seq x y z
N MET A 1 -0.31 -45.79 -80.91
CA MET A 1 -1.19 -46.97 -80.97
C MET A 1 -0.30 -48.19 -80.79
N TYR A 2 -0.61 -49.13 -79.87
CA TYR A 2 0.12 -50.40 -79.58
C TYR A 2 1.57 -50.25 -79.03
N LYS A 3 2.09 -51.11 -78.13
CA LYS A 3 1.47 -51.99 -77.10
C LYS A 3 2.52 -52.41 -76.05
N ILE A 4 2.13 -52.42 -74.76
CA ILE A 4 2.37 -53.44 -73.70
C ILE A 4 3.65 -54.31 -73.75
N SER A 5 4.47 -54.30 -72.68
CA SER A 5 4.63 -55.44 -71.72
C SER A 5 5.79 -55.25 -70.72
N GLY A 6 5.60 -55.64 -69.44
CA GLY A 6 6.71 -56.05 -68.55
C GLY A 6 6.79 -55.41 -67.15
N SER A 7 6.22 -56.08 -66.14
CA SER A 7 6.67 -56.08 -64.72
C SER A 7 7.53 -57.36 -64.50
N PRO A 8 8.33 -57.57 -63.41
CA PRO A 8 8.28 -57.03 -62.03
C PRO A 8 9.63 -56.36 -61.61
N SER A 9 10.05 -56.12 -60.35
CA SER A 9 9.57 -56.42 -58.98
C SER A 9 10.14 -55.40 -57.96
N LEU A 10 9.71 -55.46 -56.69
CA LEU A 10 10.33 -54.74 -55.54
C LEU A 10 11.62 -55.42 -55.04
N PRO A 11 12.49 -54.68 -54.34
CA PRO A 11 12.53 -54.87 -52.89
C PRO A 11 12.58 -53.59 -52.03
N ASP A 12 12.05 -53.75 -50.83
CA ASP A 12 12.32 -53.11 -49.53
C ASP A 12 12.33 -51.58 -49.34
N SER A 13 11.54 -51.20 -48.33
CA SER A 13 11.29 -49.85 -47.84
C SER A 13 12.45 -49.27 -47.03
N VAL A 14 12.84 -48.04 -47.36
CA VAL A 14 13.57 -47.15 -46.45
C VAL A 14 12.66 -45.96 -46.13
N SER A 15 12.29 -45.79 -44.87
CA SER A 15 11.44 -44.70 -44.41
C SER A 15 12.13 -43.33 -44.57
N PRO A 16 11.41 -42.27 -44.98
CA PRO A 16 11.97 -40.92 -44.99
C PRO A 16 12.17 -40.42 -43.55
N PRO A 17 13.19 -39.58 -43.29
CA PRO A 17 13.39 -38.98 -41.97
C PRO A 17 12.25 -38.03 -41.62
N GLU A 18 11.75 -38.12 -40.39
CA GLU A 18 10.72 -37.23 -39.86
C GLU A 18 11.25 -35.79 -39.78
N ILE A 19 10.57 -34.86 -40.46
CA ILE A 19 10.76 -33.43 -40.24
C ILE A 19 10.07 -33.09 -38.92
N SER A 20 10.83 -33.16 -37.83
CA SER A 20 10.37 -32.66 -36.53
C SER A 20 10.13 -31.15 -36.64
N SER A 21 8.87 -30.75 -36.55
CA SER A 21 8.51 -29.33 -36.37
C SER A 21 9.19 -28.81 -35.10
N PRO A 22 9.74 -27.57 -35.10
CA PRO A 22 10.27 -27.00 -33.87
C PRO A 22 9.14 -26.98 -32.82
N PRO A 23 9.41 -27.37 -31.56
CA PRO A 23 8.41 -27.23 -30.51
C PRO A 23 8.02 -25.75 -30.41
N LEU A 24 6.72 -25.47 -30.35
CA LEU A 24 6.28 -24.14 -29.90
C LEU A 24 6.88 -23.95 -28.51
N SER A 25 7.79 -22.98 -28.37
CA SER A 25 8.24 -22.53 -27.07
C SER A 25 7.06 -21.85 -26.38
N SER A 26 6.34 -22.60 -25.54
CA SER A 26 5.45 -22.02 -24.54
C SER A 26 6.25 -21.03 -23.72
N ASP A 27 5.79 -19.79 -23.66
CA ASP A 27 6.51 -18.66 -23.07
C ASP A 27 7.13 -19.01 -21.70
N ALA A 28 8.45 -19.05 -21.66
CA ALA A 28 9.18 -18.93 -20.41
C ALA A 28 9.10 -17.45 -20.00
N THR A 29 7.96 -17.06 -19.39
CA THR A 29 7.84 -15.78 -18.69
C THR A 29 9.04 -15.63 -17.77
N ALA A 30 9.84 -14.56 -17.96
CA ALA A 30 11.02 -14.32 -17.15
C ALA A 30 10.60 -14.30 -15.67
N ALA A 31 11.05 -15.30 -14.92
CA ALA A 31 10.78 -15.41 -13.50
C ALA A 31 11.70 -14.41 -12.77
N PHE A 32 11.20 -13.20 -12.56
CA PHE A 32 11.86 -12.19 -11.75
C PHE A 32 11.70 -12.56 -10.26
N PRO A 33 12.76 -12.95 -9.53
CA PRO A 33 12.65 -13.29 -8.12
C PRO A 33 12.13 -12.11 -7.30
N GLY A 34 11.31 -12.40 -6.28
CA GLY A 34 10.67 -11.39 -5.45
C GLY A 34 9.59 -10.53 -6.13
N LEU A 35 9.27 -10.76 -7.41
CA LEU A 35 8.19 -10.07 -8.13
C LEU A 35 6.97 -10.96 -8.38
N ILE A 36 5.81 -10.33 -8.36
CA ILE A 36 4.56 -10.90 -8.88
C ILE A 36 4.15 -10.06 -10.08
N THR A 37 4.20 -10.66 -11.26
CA THR A 37 3.88 -10.03 -12.55
C THR A 37 2.62 -10.61 -13.20
N ASP A 38 2.09 -11.74 -12.71
CA ASP A 38 0.79 -12.25 -13.12
C ASP A 38 -0.33 -11.28 -12.69
N ARG A 39 -1.09 -10.80 -13.68
CA ARG A 39 -2.12 -9.77 -13.46
C ARG A 39 -3.18 -10.20 -12.45
N GLN A 40 -3.61 -11.45 -12.47
CA GLN A 40 -4.67 -11.90 -11.57
C GLN A 40 -4.20 -12.00 -10.11
N THR A 41 -2.95 -12.41 -9.91
CA THR A 41 -2.28 -12.45 -8.60
C THR A 41 -1.95 -11.05 -8.08
N VAL A 42 -1.56 -10.13 -8.96
CA VAL A 42 -1.39 -8.70 -8.59
C VAL A 42 -2.70 -8.11 -8.09
N ILE A 43 -3.80 -8.31 -8.83
CA ILE A 43 -5.14 -7.82 -8.45
C ILE A 43 -5.60 -8.39 -7.09
N SER A 44 -5.28 -9.65 -6.77
CA SER A 44 -5.71 -10.27 -5.51
C SER A 44 -4.85 -9.92 -4.29
N GLN A 45 -3.60 -9.47 -4.48
CA GLN A 45 -2.65 -9.21 -3.39
C GLN A 45 -2.31 -7.73 -3.15
N THR A 46 -2.60 -6.84 -4.10
CA THR A 46 -2.35 -5.39 -3.95
C THR A 46 -3.10 -4.72 -2.79
N GLY A 47 -4.32 -5.16 -2.50
CA GLY A 47 -5.23 -4.53 -1.55
C GLY A 47 -5.79 -3.17 -1.99
N ILE A 48 -5.27 -2.56 -3.06
CA ILE A 48 -5.95 -1.48 -3.77
C ILE A 48 -7.24 -2.02 -4.37
N ALA A 49 -8.31 -1.24 -4.31
CA ALA A 49 -9.62 -1.64 -4.80
C ALA A 49 -9.59 -1.85 -6.33
N ALA A 50 -10.24 -2.90 -6.82
CA ALA A 50 -10.12 -3.32 -8.22
C ALA A 50 -10.56 -2.22 -9.21
N GLU A 51 -11.57 -1.42 -8.85
CA GLU A 51 -12.03 -0.27 -9.64
C GLU A 51 -11.03 0.89 -9.70
N HIS A 52 -10.03 0.94 -8.80
CA HIS A 52 -9.00 1.98 -8.76
C HIS A 52 -7.74 1.63 -9.58
N LEU A 53 -7.51 0.34 -9.88
CA LEU A 53 -6.29 -0.12 -10.55
C LEU A 53 -6.13 0.45 -11.97
N ALA A 54 -7.21 0.46 -12.76
CA ALA A 54 -7.16 0.97 -14.13
C ALA A 54 -7.00 2.51 -14.21
N PRO A 55 -7.72 3.33 -13.41
CA PRO A 55 -7.46 4.77 -13.34
C PRO A 55 -6.05 5.13 -12.84
N LEU A 56 -5.49 4.40 -11.86
CA LEU A 56 -4.12 4.62 -11.39
C LEU A 56 -3.09 4.32 -12.48
N GLN A 57 -3.26 3.21 -13.21
CA GLN A 57 -2.43 2.85 -14.35
C GLN A 57 -2.48 3.92 -15.46
N ALA A 58 -3.69 4.36 -15.83
CA ALA A 58 -3.87 5.41 -16.82
C ALA A 58 -3.28 6.78 -16.37
N LEU A 59 -3.24 7.05 -15.06
CA LEU A 59 -2.59 8.24 -14.52
C LEU A 59 -1.06 8.15 -14.58
N ALA A 60 -0.48 6.99 -14.26
CA ALA A 60 0.95 6.73 -14.39
C ALA A 60 1.42 6.92 -15.84
N GLU A 61 0.71 6.29 -16.80
CA GLU A 61 0.88 6.49 -18.25
C GLU A 61 0.80 7.96 -18.65
N LYS A 62 -0.29 8.65 -18.30
CA LYS A 62 -0.54 10.04 -18.70
C LYS A 62 0.51 11.01 -18.16
N GLN A 63 0.99 10.80 -16.93
CA GLN A 63 1.96 11.67 -16.28
C GLN A 63 3.41 11.25 -16.54
N GLN A 64 3.64 10.12 -17.20
CA GLN A 64 4.98 9.52 -17.41
C GLN A 64 5.74 9.33 -16.07
N LEU A 65 5.00 8.99 -15.02
CA LEU A 65 5.52 8.74 -13.68
C LEU A 65 5.39 7.26 -13.34
N VAL A 66 6.39 6.72 -12.68
CA VAL A 66 6.18 5.55 -11.82
C VAL A 66 5.40 6.01 -10.60
N ILE A 67 4.33 5.31 -10.26
CA ILE A 67 3.56 5.54 -9.03
C ILE A 67 3.50 4.20 -8.29
N SER A 68 3.95 4.16 -7.04
CA SER A 68 3.83 2.95 -6.22
C SER A 68 3.26 3.22 -4.84
N PHE A 69 2.64 2.18 -4.28
CA PHE A 69 1.94 2.19 -3.02
C PHE A 69 2.47 1.10 -2.10
N ARG A 70 2.47 1.41 -0.80
CA ARG A 70 2.70 0.44 0.27
C ARG A 70 1.53 -0.58 0.33
N PRO A 71 1.66 -1.68 1.08
CA PRO A 71 0.64 -2.72 1.13
C PRO A 71 -0.64 -2.16 1.75
N VAL A 72 -1.76 -2.30 1.04
CA VAL A 72 -3.07 -1.98 1.58
C VAL A 72 -3.63 -3.25 2.22
N GLU A 73 -4.05 -3.16 3.48
CA GLU A 73 -4.71 -4.28 4.18
C GLU A 73 -6.00 -4.68 3.44
N ALA A 74 -6.16 -5.95 3.08
CA ALA A 74 -7.35 -6.46 2.38
C ALA A 74 -8.67 -6.13 3.11
N THR A 75 -8.60 -6.02 4.44
CA THR A 75 -9.73 -5.60 5.29
C THR A 75 -10.19 -4.16 5.04
N ALA A 76 -9.32 -3.28 4.55
CA ALA A 76 -9.69 -1.92 4.15
C ALA A 76 -10.25 -1.86 2.72
N THR A 77 -9.84 -2.77 1.82
CA THR A 77 -10.24 -2.78 0.40
C THR A 77 -11.76 -2.71 0.22
N GLY A 78 -12.52 -3.63 0.85
CA GLY A 78 -13.98 -3.64 0.77
C GLY A 78 -14.65 -2.40 1.37
N LEU A 79 -14.07 -1.81 2.42
CA LEU A 79 -14.56 -0.55 3.01
C LEU A 79 -14.30 0.64 2.09
N ILE A 80 -13.14 0.70 1.45
CA ILE A 80 -12.80 1.73 0.46
C ILE A 80 -13.76 1.62 -0.73
N SER A 81 -13.99 0.42 -1.27
CA SER A 81 -14.99 0.17 -2.33
C SER A 81 -16.42 0.52 -1.90
N ALA A 82 -16.79 0.29 -0.64
CA ALA A 82 -18.06 0.74 -0.04
C ALA A 82 -18.09 2.25 0.34
N GLY A 83 -17.09 3.03 -0.12
CA GLY A 83 -17.04 4.48 0.00
C GLY A 83 -16.95 4.98 1.45
N TYR A 84 -16.23 4.26 2.31
CA TYR A 84 -15.85 4.76 3.62
C TYR A 84 -14.71 5.80 3.48
N PRO A 85 -14.71 6.88 4.27
CA PRO A 85 -13.58 7.82 4.31
C PRO A 85 -12.33 7.12 4.84
N THR A 86 -11.15 7.51 4.35
CA THR A 86 -9.87 7.01 4.87
C THR A 86 -9.24 8.01 5.83
N LYS A 87 -8.29 7.57 6.65
CA LYS A 87 -7.56 8.48 7.56
C LYS A 87 -6.70 9.47 6.79
N ASN A 88 -6.67 10.73 7.25
CA ASN A 88 -5.67 11.70 6.83
C ASN A 88 -4.41 11.63 7.69
N PHE A 89 -3.39 12.43 7.34
CA PHE A 89 -2.12 12.47 8.05
C PHE A 89 -2.23 12.68 9.56
N ASN A 90 -3.19 13.45 10.05
CA ASN A 90 -3.29 13.80 11.48
C ASN A 90 -3.84 12.66 12.35
N ILE A 91 -4.55 11.70 11.76
CA ILE A 91 -5.09 10.53 12.46
C ILE A 91 -3.99 9.45 12.56
N LYS A 92 -3.22 9.47 13.66
CA LYS A 92 -2.11 8.52 13.86
C LYS A 92 -2.53 7.13 14.41
N GLY A 93 -3.80 6.95 14.75
CA GLY A 93 -4.36 5.68 15.23
C GLY A 93 -4.21 4.55 14.21
N LYS A 94 -4.02 3.31 14.66
CA LYS A 94 -3.84 2.13 13.81
C LYS A 94 -5.18 1.43 13.58
N SER A 95 -5.34 0.91 12.36
CA SER A 95 -6.48 0.07 12.00
C SER A 95 -6.43 -1.30 12.65
N ALA A 96 -7.59 -1.94 12.77
CA ALA A 96 -7.72 -3.34 13.14
C ALA A 96 -7.56 -4.25 11.91
N ASN A 97 -6.97 -5.43 12.13
CA ASN A 97 -6.86 -6.51 11.14
C ASN A 97 -7.52 -7.82 11.63
N TRP A 98 -8.38 -7.72 12.65
CA TRP A 98 -9.08 -8.84 13.27
C TRP A 98 -10.42 -8.36 13.82
N GLY A 99 -11.31 -9.30 14.15
CA GLY A 99 -12.62 -9.01 14.75
C GLY A 99 -13.59 -8.24 13.84
N PRO A 100 -14.79 -7.90 14.36
CA PRO A 100 -15.81 -7.16 13.61
C PRO A 100 -15.37 -5.73 13.26
N MET A 101 -14.37 -5.19 13.96
CA MET A 101 -13.76 -3.88 13.69
C MET A 101 -12.67 -3.90 12.61
N ALA A 102 -12.32 -5.06 12.04
CA ALA A 102 -11.29 -5.17 11.01
C ALA A 102 -11.52 -4.17 9.86
N GLY A 103 -10.44 -3.50 9.43
CA GLY A 103 -10.45 -2.42 8.45
C GLY A 103 -10.74 -1.02 9.03
N PHE A 104 -11.41 -0.90 10.18
CA PHE A 104 -11.66 0.38 10.85
C PHE A 104 -10.53 0.77 11.80
N ILE A 105 -10.57 2.01 12.33
CA ILE A 105 -9.63 2.54 13.33
C ILE A 105 -10.32 2.59 14.70
N PRO A 106 -10.05 1.64 15.62
CA PRO A 106 -10.70 1.62 16.93
C PRO A 106 -10.24 2.76 17.85
N VAL A 107 -11.14 3.24 18.70
CA VAL A 107 -10.82 4.24 19.74
C VAL A 107 -9.87 3.65 20.78
N ASP A 108 -10.15 2.43 21.25
CA ASP A 108 -9.20 1.65 22.05
C ASP A 108 -8.35 0.78 21.13
N GLN A 109 -7.08 1.14 21.03
CA GLN A 109 -6.07 0.51 20.19
C GLN A 109 -5.72 -0.91 20.64
N PHE A 110 -6.25 -1.41 21.77
CA PHE A 110 -6.29 -2.85 22.06
C PHE A 110 -6.93 -3.63 20.90
N TYR A 111 -8.00 -3.09 20.31
CA TYR A 111 -8.71 -3.69 19.18
C TYR A 111 -8.03 -3.48 17.82
N SER A 112 -6.93 -2.74 17.76
CA SER A 112 -6.15 -2.54 16.52
C SER A 112 -5.22 -3.72 16.22
N LYS A 113 -4.46 -3.65 15.12
CA LYS A 113 -3.33 -4.56 14.84
C LYS A 113 -2.20 -4.52 15.89
N LEU A 114 -2.23 -3.56 16.82
CA LEU A 114 -1.32 -3.46 17.97
C LEU A 114 -1.78 -4.25 19.20
N CYS A 115 -2.84 -5.06 19.11
CA CYS A 115 -3.25 -5.98 20.18
C CYS A 115 -2.03 -6.72 20.76
N GLY A 116 -1.91 -6.75 22.10
CA GLY A 116 -0.78 -7.35 22.83
C GLY A 116 0.49 -6.49 22.94
N GLN A 117 0.70 -5.48 22.09
CA GLN A 117 1.87 -4.61 22.13
C GLN A 117 1.70 -3.44 23.12
N LYS A 118 1.46 -3.75 24.40
CA LYS A 118 1.01 -2.82 25.48
C LYS A 118 1.57 -1.39 25.38
N HIS A 119 2.89 -1.21 25.30
CA HIS A 119 3.51 0.12 25.22
C HIS A 119 3.10 0.90 23.94
N LYS A 120 3.05 0.24 22.79
CA LYS A 120 2.58 0.86 21.54
C LYS A 120 1.07 1.14 21.61
N THR A 121 0.29 0.25 22.21
CA THR A 121 -1.15 0.44 22.45
C THR A 121 -1.41 1.69 23.30
N GLU A 122 -0.71 1.84 24.44
CA GLU A 122 -0.83 3.00 25.32
C GLU A 122 -0.40 4.30 24.63
N LEU A 123 0.67 4.27 23.84
CA LEU A 123 1.11 5.41 23.04
C LEU A 123 0.07 5.82 22.00
N MET A 124 -0.51 4.86 21.27
CA MET A 124 -1.52 5.15 20.26
C MET A 124 -2.87 5.55 20.87
N ASN A 125 -3.23 5.03 22.05
CA ASN A 125 -4.40 5.50 22.79
C ASN A 125 -4.26 6.99 23.20
N ARG A 126 -3.06 7.44 23.59
CA ARG A 126 -2.80 8.88 23.79
C ARG A 126 -2.94 9.69 22.49
N LYS A 127 -2.42 9.18 21.38
CA LYS A 127 -2.55 9.83 20.04
C LYS A 127 -3.98 9.87 19.52
N VAL A 128 -4.79 8.85 19.80
CA VAL A 128 -6.23 8.85 19.52
C VAL A 128 -6.96 9.87 20.40
N ALA A 129 -6.61 9.96 21.68
CA ALA A 129 -7.19 10.97 22.57
C ALA A 129 -6.78 12.40 22.19
N GLU A 130 -5.58 12.62 21.65
CA GLU A 130 -5.17 13.90 21.01
C GLU A 130 -6.05 14.18 19.78
N CYS A 131 -6.07 13.26 18.82
CA CYS A 131 -6.88 13.35 17.59
C CYS A 131 -8.37 13.69 17.82
N LEU A 132 -8.96 13.17 18.90
CA LEU A 132 -10.35 13.46 19.29
C LEU A 132 -10.53 14.83 19.95
N ARG A 133 -9.56 15.31 20.73
CA ARG A 133 -9.61 16.67 21.32
C ARG A 133 -9.38 17.74 20.27
N ASP A 134 -8.49 17.47 19.32
CA ASP A 134 -8.06 18.41 18.28
C ASP A 134 -9.05 18.46 17.10
N GLY A 135 -10.15 17.69 17.16
CA GLY A 135 -11.25 17.71 16.20
C GLY A 135 -10.96 17.01 14.85
N HIS A 136 -9.81 16.33 14.72
CA HIS A 136 -9.43 15.61 13.50
C HIS A 136 -10.30 14.37 13.23
N ALA A 137 -10.93 13.81 14.27
CA ALA A 137 -11.93 12.75 14.18
C ALA A 137 -12.98 12.91 15.28
N ILE A 138 -14.13 12.27 15.10
CA ILE A 138 -15.10 11.99 16.17
C ILE A 138 -15.10 10.48 16.49
N ALA A 139 -15.70 10.08 17.61
CA ALA A 139 -15.74 8.68 18.05
C ALA A 139 -17.17 8.18 18.24
N ASP A 140 -17.57 7.16 17.50
CA ASP A 140 -18.92 6.58 17.54
C ASP A 140 -18.87 5.06 17.73
N ASN A 141 -20.02 4.46 18.04
CA ASN A 141 -20.20 3.02 18.15
C ASN A 141 -20.14 2.37 16.77
N LEU A 142 -19.39 1.27 16.67
CA LEU A 142 -19.25 0.52 15.43
C LEU A 142 -20.58 -0.11 15.03
N GLN A 143 -21.01 0.21 13.81
CA GLN A 143 -22.09 -0.48 13.11
C GLN A 143 -21.57 -0.99 11.77
N ILE A 144 -21.87 -2.25 11.44
CA ILE A 144 -21.49 -2.91 10.18
C ILE A 144 -22.69 -3.61 9.57
N THR A 145 -22.73 -3.74 8.24
CA THR A 145 -23.83 -4.43 7.54
C THR A 145 -23.72 -5.94 7.67
N GLY A 146 -24.81 -6.67 7.43
CA GLY A 146 -24.79 -8.13 7.29
C GLY A 146 -23.84 -8.59 6.18
N SER A 147 -23.76 -7.84 5.08
CA SER A 147 -22.77 -8.06 4.01
C SER A 147 -21.32 -7.97 4.50
N ARG A 148 -20.99 -6.96 5.33
CA ARG A 148 -19.64 -6.82 5.92
C ARG A 148 -19.33 -7.93 6.92
N ILE A 149 -20.31 -8.43 7.68
CA ILE A 149 -20.11 -9.59 8.54
C ILE A 149 -19.74 -10.82 7.69
N ASN A 150 -20.45 -11.06 6.58
CA ASN A 150 -20.16 -12.19 5.70
C ASN A 150 -18.77 -12.05 5.04
N GLU A 151 -18.40 -10.86 4.55
CA GLU A 151 -17.06 -10.57 4.01
C GLU A 151 -15.95 -10.94 5.01
N LEU A 152 -16.12 -10.57 6.29
CA LEU A 152 -15.15 -10.90 7.36
C LEU A 152 -15.13 -12.39 7.74
N VAL A 153 -16.22 -13.12 7.50
CA VAL A 153 -16.27 -14.59 7.64
C VAL A 153 -15.53 -15.25 6.47
N ASP A 154 -15.75 -14.78 5.24
CA ASP A 154 -15.09 -15.29 4.03
C ASP A 154 -13.56 -15.02 4.06
N MET A 155 -13.14 -13.90 4.66
CA MET A 155 -11.73 -13.61 4.97
C MET A 155 -11.15 -14.46 6.13
N GLY A 156 -11.95 -15.29 6.80
CA GLY A 156 -11.53 -16.11 7.94
C GLY A 156 -11.22 -15.34 9.22
N LEU A 157 -11.64 -14.07 9.33
CA LEU A 157 -11.41 -13.21 10.50
C LEU A 157 -12.50 -13.34 11.56
N LEU A 158 -13.68 -13.85 11.17
CA LEU A 158 -14.83 -14.08 12.03
C LEU A 158 -15.41 -15.48 11.82
N THR A 159 -15.93 -16.07 12.90
CA THR A 159 -16.95 -17.11 12.86
C THR A 159 -18.29 -16.49 13.27
N ARG A 160 -19.30 -16.60 12.41
CA ARG A 160 -20.67 -16.14 12.67
C ARG A 160 -21.54 -17.28 13.18
N HIS A 161 -22.19 -17.08 14.33
CA HIS A 161 -23.18 -18.01 14.86
C HIS A 161 -24.59 -17.73 14.34
N GLN A 162 -25.52 -18.65 14.62
CA GLN A 162 -26.94 -18.42 14.34
C GLN A 162 -27.50 -17.29 15.22
N PRO A 163 -28.40 -16.43 14.71
CA PRO A 163 -29.06 -15.42 15.52
C PRO A 163 -29.89 -16.04 16.64
N ASP A 164 -29.94 -15.39 17.80
CA ASP A 164 -30.84 -15.75 18.88
C ASP A 164 -32.29 -15.31 18.61
N LYS A 165 -33.19 -15.56 19.57
CA LYS A 165 -34.61 -15.16 19.49
C LYS A 165 -34.86 -13.65 19.36
N ASN A 166 -33.86 -12.82 19.66
CA ASN A 166 -33.90 -11.36 19.54
C ASN A 166 -33.16 -10.88 18.26
N GLY A 167 -32.67 -11.81 17.43
CA GLY A 167 -31.83 -11.53 16.28
C GLY A 167 -30.37 -11.21 16.61
N PHE A 168 -29.92 -11.38 17.86
CA PHE A 168 -28.54 -11.10 18.26
C PHE A 168 -27.61 -12.21 17.76
N ILE A 169 -26.50 -11.82 17.14
CA ILE A 169 -25.55 -12.73 16.51
C ILE A 169 -24.26 -12.75 17.33
N THR A 170 -23.86 -13.92 17.84
CA THR A 170 -22.51 -14.10 18.40
C THR A 170 -21.49 -14.13 17.26
N LEU A 171 -20.46 -13.31 17.37
CA LEU A 171 -19.32 -13.24 16.47
C LEU A 171 -18.05 -13.64 17.24
N GLU A 172 -17.42 -14.71 16.80
CA GLU A 172 -16.17 -15.23 17.34
C GLU A 172 -14.99 -14.73 16.51
N SER A 173 -13.92 -14.27 17.16
CA SER A 173 -12.68 -13.87 16.47
C SER A 173 -11.45 -14.23 17.29
N LYS A 174 -10.34 -14.49 16.61
CA LYS A 174 -9.03 -14.56 17.25
C LYS A 174 -8.32 -13.23 17.06
N SER A 175 -7.67 -12.74 18.12
CA SER A 175 -6.75 -11.61 18.01
C SER A 175 -5.44 -12.03 17.31
N PRO A 176 -4.55 -11.08 16.93
CA PRO A 176 -3.25 -11.37 16.29
C PRO A 176 -2.29 -12.23 17.12
N HIS A 177 -2.67 -12.61 18.35
CA HIS A 177 -1.93 -13.53 19.22
C HIS A 177 -2.71 -14.83 19.50
N GLY A 178 -3.75 -15.12 18.71
CA GLY A 178 -4.53 -16.36 18.77
C GLY A 178 -5.55 -16.44 19.90
N HIS A 179 -5.64 -15.43 20.78
CA HIS A 179 -6.61 -15.41 21.87
C HIS A 179 -8.03 -15.23 21.32
N LEU A 180 -8.98 -16.03 21.82
CA LEU A 180 -10.39 -15.95 21.42
C LEU A 180 -11.08 -14.75 22.09
N HIS A 181 -11.83 -13.99 21.29
CA HIS A 181 -12.68 -12.90 21.72
C HIS A 181 -14.09 -13.09 21.16
N LEU A 182 -15.09 -12.78 21.97
CA LEU A 182 -16.50 -12.89 21.62
C LEU A 182 -17.14 -11.50 21.56
N PHE A 183 -17.88 -11.25 20.48
CA PHE A 183 -18.63 -10.03 20.25
C PHE A 183 -20.09 -10.36 19.98
N THR A 184 -21.00 -9.43 20.29
CA THR A 184 -22.42 -9.51 19.99
C THR A 184 -22.75 -8.47 18.93
N ALA A 185 -23.23 -8.92 17.77
CA ALA A 185 -23.84 -8.07 16.76
C ALA A 185 -25.35 -7.97 17.04
N LYS A 186 -25.81 -6.79 17.47
CA LYS A 186 -27.22 -6.51 17.77
C LYS A 186 -27.86 -5.79 16.57
N PRO A 187 -29.00 -6.25 16.03
CA PRO A 187 -29.66 -5.58 14.91
C PRO A 187 -29.97 -4.11 15.18
N ALA A 188 -29.74 -3.29 14.17
CA ALA A 188 -30.12 -1.89 14.08
C ALA A 188 -30.90 -1.66 12.76
N GLU A 189 -31.14 -0.40 12.39
CA GLU A 189 -31.87 -0.07 11.17
C GLU A 189 -31.07 -0.44 9.90
N ASN A 190 -31.77 -0.73 8.80
CA ASN A 190 -31.18 -0.86 7.45
C ASN A 190 -30.04 -1.90 7.30
N ASP A 191 -30.23 -3.12 7.83
CA ASP A 191 -29.24 -4.22 7.85
C ASP A 191 -27.93 -3.90 8.61
N LEU A 192 -27.91 -2.83 9.41
CA LEU A 192 -26.79 -2.56 10.31
C LEU A 192 -26.87 -3.41 11.57
N TYR A 193 -25.70 -3.76 12.10
CA TYR A 193 -25.54 -4.44 13.38
C TYR A 193 -24.57 -3.61 14.24
N ALA A 194 -25.06 -3.16 15.40
CA ALA A 194 -24.23 -2.50 16.40
C ALA A 194 -23.40 -3.55 17.15
N ILE A 195 -22.10 -3.29 17.28
CA ILE A 195 -21.12 -4.27 17.74
C ILE A 195 -20.73 -4.02 19.20
N TYR A 196 -20.90 -5.05 20.03
CA TYR A 196 -20.60 -5.05 21.46
C TYR A 196 -19.60 -6.15 21.83
N VAL A 197 -18.80 -5.93 22.86
CA VAL A 197 -17.97 -6.96 23.49
C VAL A 197 -18.86 -7.81 24.38
N GLN A 198 -18.90 -9.14 24.19
CA GLN A 198 -19.90 -9.98 24.85
C GLN A 198 -19.70 -10.09 26.38
N LYS A 199 -18.46 -9.91 26.86
CA LYS A 199 -18.10 -10.10 28.28
C LYS A 199 -18.78 -9.11 29.22
N ASP A 200 -18.94 -7.86 28.79
CA ASP A 200 -19.35 -6.71 29.59
C ASP A 200 -20.41 -5.84 28.92
N ASP A 201 -20.84 -6.23 27.71
CA ASP A 201 -21.77 -5.50 26.84
C ASP A 201 -21.33 -4.06 26.52
N THR A 202 -20.01 -3.82 26.49
CA THR A 202 -19.41 -2.54 26.09
C THR A 202 -19.44 -2.39 24.57
N PRO A 203 -19.93 -1.28 23.99
CA PRO A 203 -19.89 -1.07 22.54
C PRO A 203 -18.45 -0.91 22.04
N VAL A 204 -18.13 -1.57 20.94
CA VAL A 204 -16.87 -1.34 20.22
C VAL A 204 -16.95 0.03 19.55
N ARG A 205 -15.99 0.92 19.81
CA ARG A 205 -15.98 2.29 19.26
C ARG A 205 -14.87 2.51 18.26
N VAL A 206 -15.17 3.27 17.20
CA VAL A 206 -14.25 3.59 16.10
C VAL A 206 -14.19 5.09 15.84
N LEU A 207 -13.10 5.54 15.23
CA LEU A 207 -12.96 6.89 14.72
C LEU A 207 -13.81 7.06 13.45
N CYS A 208 -14.49 8.19 13.34
CA CYS A 208 -15.32 8.57 12.20
C CYS A 208 -14.90 9.95 11.67
N SER A 209 -15.10 10.16 10.36
CA SER A 209 -14.91 11.46 9.71
C SER A 209 -15.91 12.47 10.29
N PRO A 210 -15.47 13.64 10.81
CA PRO A 210 -16.38 14.68 11.28
C PRO A 210 -17.27 15.24 10.16
N GLN A 211 -16.77 15.26 8.92
CA GLN A 211 -17.48 15.79 7.76
C GLN A 211 -18.59 14.85 7.27
N LEU A 212 -18.33 13.54 7.25
CA LEU A 212 -19.25 12.54 6.68
C LEU A 212 -20.04 11.74 7.72
N ASN A 213 -19.74 11.91 9.01
CA ASN A 213 -20.27 11.11 10.12
C ASN A 213 -20.22 9.59 9.85
N LYS A 214 -19.12 9.12 9.25
CA LYS A 214 -18.92 7.74 8.80
C LYS A 214 -17.57 7.21 9.32
N PRO A 215 -17.47 5.94 9.76
CA PRO A 215 -16.22 5.34 10.23
C PRO A 215 -15.05 5.49 9.26
N LEU A 216 -13.85 5.68 9.81
CA LEU A 216 -12.61 5.83 9.06
C LEU A 216 -11.94 4.46 8.84
N THR A 217 -11.44 4.25 7.62
CA THR A 217 -10.60 3.10 7.25
C THR A 217 -9.18 3.53 6.89
N ALA A 218 -8.33 2.58 6.46
CA ALA A 218 -6.99 2.87 6.01
C ALA A 218 -6.99 3.59 4.65
N ASP A 219 -5.96 4.37 4.43
CA ASP A 219 -5.60 5.13 3.22
C ASP A 219 -4.58 4.36 2.37
N TYR A 220 -4.33 4.88 1.17
CA TYR A 220 -3.30 4.42 0.25
C TYR A 220 -2.02 5.23 0.49
N ASP A 221 -1.13 4.70 1.33
CA ASP A 221 0.22 5.24 1.52
C ASP A 221 1.01 5.10 0.20
N LEU A 222 1.44 6.22 -0.40
CA LEU A 222 2.43 6.21 -1.48
C LEU A 222 3.78 5.67 -0.96
N MET A 223 4.48 4.88 -1.75
CA MET A 223 5.83 4.39 -1.43
C MET A 223 6.91 5.15 -2.21
N ILE A 224 6.88 5.05 -3.54
CA ILE A 224 7.78 5.73 -4.47
C ILE A 224 6.93 6.42 -5.54
N VAL A 225 7.33 7.62 -5.92
CA VAL A 225 6.95 8.24 -7.19
C VAL A 225 8.22 8.71 -7.86
N ALA A 226 8.46 8.27 -9.10
CA ALA A 226 9.68 8.56 -9.84
C ALA A 226 9.36 9.18 -11.21
N PRO A 227 9.81 10.40 -11.51
CA PRO A 227 9.74 10.98 -12.85
C PRO A 227 10.83 10.40 -13.76
N ARG A 228 10.72 10.65 -15.07
CA ARG A 228 11.84 10.50 -15.99
C ARG A 228 12.98 11.46 -15.60
N THR A 229 14.22 11.10 -15.94
CA THR A 229 15.42 11.89 -15.60
C THR A 229 15.42 13.30 -16.19
N GLU A 230 14.79 13.48 -17.36
CA GLU A 230 14.62 14.78 -18.00
C GLU A 230 13.56 15.68 -17.34
N ASP A 231 12.56 15.09 -16.67
CA ASP A 231 11.50 15.80 -15.95
C ASP A 231 11.84 16.08 -14.48
N PHE A 232 12.92 15.49 -13.96
CA PHE A 232 13.34 15.65 -12.57
C PHE A 232 13.88 17.07 -12.30
N GLY A 233 13.36 17.73 -11.26
CA GLY A 233 13.87 19.04 -10.86
C GLY A 233 13.31 19.53 -9.54
N SER A 234 13.11 20.85 -9.41
CA SER A 234 12.65 21.49 -8.16
C SER A 234 11.29 21.00 -7.65
N GLN A 235 10.48 20.36 -8.51
CA GLN A 235 9.21 19.74 -8.10
C GLN A 235 9.38 18.41 -7.35
N ASP A 236 10.59 17.82 -7.40
CA ASP A 236 10.92 16.51 -6.83
C ASP A 236 11.79 16.60 -5.57
N ILE A 237 12.25 17.81 -5.23
CA ILE A 237 12.98 18.07 -3.99
C ILE A 237 11.96 18.26 -2.85
N PRO A 238 12.01 17.46 -1.78
CA PRO A 238 11.13 17.65 -0.63
C PRO A 238 11.61 18.82 0.24
N TYR A 239 10.70 19.42 1.01
CA TYR A 239 11.03 20.52 1.94
C TYR A 239 12.15 20.17 2.92
N ASN A 240 12.25 18.90 3.32
CA ASN A 240 13.33 18.37 4.12
C ASN A 240 14.10 17.27 3.34
N PRO A 241 15.14 17.64 2.56
CA PRO A 241 15.91 16.69 1.74
C PRO A 241 16.85 15.79 2.55
N ASP A 242 16.94 15.98 3.87
CA ASP A 242 17.78 15.15 4.72
C ASP A 242 17.08 13.85 5.13
N VAL A 243 15.74 13.87 5.23
CA VAL A 243 14.82 12.77 5.56
C VAL A 243 15.05 12.09 6.92
N SER A 244 16.28 11.76 7.32
CA SER A 244 16.59 11.19 8.64
C SER A 244 17.19 12.22 9.60
N ALA A 245 16.97 12.02 10.90
CA ALA A 245 17.55 12.87 11.95
C ALA A 245 19.09 12.84 11.94
N ASP A 246 19.70 11.70 11.58
CA ASP A 246 21.15 11.54 11.55
C ASP A 246 21.77 12.29 10.35
N ALA A 247 21.19 12.18 9.15
CA ALA A 247 21.62 12.96 7.98
C ALA A 247 21.40 14.48 8.18
N PHE A 248 20.31 14.85 8.84
CA PHE A 248 20.02 16.24 9.20
C PHE A 248 21.04 16.81 10.21
N ALA A 249 21.53 16.00 11.14
CA ALA A 249 22.58 16.36 12.08
C ALA A 249 23.96 16.47 11.42
N GLU A 250 24.29 15.58 10.48
CA GLU A 250 25.57 15.56 9.76
C GLU A 250 25.83 16.90 9.05
N LYS A 251 24.84 17.42 8.32
CA LYS A 251 24.94 18.74 7.65
C LYS A 251 24.88 19.93 8.62
N ARG A 252 24.56 19.70 9.90
CA ARG A 252 24.36 20.75 10.93
C ARG A 252 25.14 20.42 12.21
N PRO A 253 26.49 20.37 12.16
CA PRO A 253 27.32 19.94 13.28
C PRO A 253 27.20 20.83 14.54
N TYR A 254 26.61 22.03 14.44
CA TYR A 254 26.29 22.85 15.60
C TYR A 254 25.26 22.17 16.54
N LEU A 255 24.35 21.33 16.02
CA LEU A 255 23.38 20.57 16.81
C LEU A 255 24.10 19.57 17.74
N LEU A 256 25.10 18.89 17.21
CA LEU A 256 25.96 17.97 17.95
C LEU A 256 26.85 18.73 18.95
N ARG A 257 27.48 19.84 18.53
CA ARG A 257 28.35 20.66 19.40
C ARG A 257 27.64 21.25 20.61
N ARG A 258 26.34 21.56 20.51
CA ARG A 258 25.52 22.06 21.65
C ARG A 258 24.87 20.93 22.47
N GLY A 259 25.21 19.66 22.22
CA GLY A 259 24.70 18.51 22.97
C GLY A 259 23.21 18.21 22.76
N SER A 260 22.64 18.50 21.59
CA SER A 260 21.23 18.15 21.31
C SER A 260 21.03 16.64 21.26
N THR A 261 20.00 16.15 21.94
CA THR A 261 19.62 14.72 21.89
C THR A 261 18.99 14.37 20.54
N LYS A 262 18.90 13.07 20.23
CA LYS A 262 18.24 12.61 18.99
C LYS A 262 16.78 13.07 18.91
N GLU A 263 16.08 13.17 20.03
CA GLU A 263 14.69 13.66 20.11
C GLU A 263 14.59 15.15 19.76
N ILE A 264 15.54 15.98 20.21
CA ILE A 264 15.58 17.41 19.86
C ILE A 264 15.86 17.58 18.37
N ILE A 265 16.86 16.86 17.84
CA ILE A 265 17.22 16.88 16.42
C ILE A 265 16.04 16.42 15.56
N ARG A 266 15.36 15.33 15.97
CA ARG A 266 14.16 14.82 15.31
C ARG A 266 13.00 15.80 15.39
N ARG A 267 12.82 16.53 16.50
CA ARG A 267 11.77 17.55 16.60
C ARG A 267 12.04 18.70 15.62
N GLU A 268 13.27 19.23 15.57
CA GLU A 268 13.63 20.27 14.60
C GLU A 268 13.53 19.79 13.14
N LEU A 269 13.81 18.52 12.85
CA LEU A 269 13.56 17.90 11.55
C LEU A 269 12.07 17.97 11.16
N LEU A 270 11.18 17.60 12.09
CA LEU A 270 9.73 17.52 11.89
C LEU A 270 9.02 18.89 11.92
N GLU A 271 9.58 19.88 12.62
CA GLU A 271 9.11 21.28 12.61
C GLU A 271 9.22 21.94 11.20
N ARG A 272 9.82 21.25 10.21
CA ARG A 272 9.93 21.66 8.81
C ARG A 272 8.97 20.92 7.86
N GLU A 273 8.20 19.95 8.35
CA GLU A 273 7.22 19.22 7.53
C GLU A 273 5.93 20.04 7.33
N ASP A 274 5.19 19.74 6.26
CA ASP A 274 3.83 20.26 6.11
C ASP A 274 2.90 19.55 7.12
N PRO A 275 2.07 20.28 7.89
CA PRO A 275 1.22 19.70 8.92
C PRO A 275 0.05 18.85 8.40
N HIS A 276 -0.20 18.83 7.09
CA HIS A 276 -1.23 18.01 6.43
C HIS A 276 -0.62 16.94 5.52
N PHE A 277 0.50 17.23 4.86
CA PHE A 277 1.12 16.33 3.88
C PHE A 277 2.43 15.66 4.35
N GLY A 278 3.02 16.05 5.48
CA GLY A 278 4.32 15.56 5.93
C GLY A 278 5.49 16.15 5.12
N ASN A 279 6.59 15.40 4.99
CA ASN A 279 7.75 15.80 4.19
C ASN A 279 7.50 15.64 2.69
N ASN A 280 6.68 16.52 2.11
CA ASN A 280 6.21 16.40 0.73
C ASN A 280 7.11 17.12 -0.30
N THR A 281 6.95 16.75 -1.59
CA THR A 281 7.45 17.54 -2.72
C THR A 281 6.30 18.25 -3.43
N PRO A 282 6.54 19.35 -4.17
CA PRO A 282 5.51 20.00 -4.99
C PRO A 282 4.81 19.07 -5.99
N ARG A 283 5.55 18.15 -6.65
CA ARG A 283 4.97 17.15 -7.57
C ARG A 283 4.00 16.23 -6.84
N ILE A 284 4.36 15.74 -5.66
CA ILE A 284 3.49 14.83 -4.90
C ILE A 284 2.23 15.56 -4.41
N THR A 285 2.33 16.82 -3.94
CA THR A 285 1.14 17.62 -3.59
C THR A 285 0.19 17.73 -4.79
N ALA A 286 0.70 18.01 -5.99
CA ALA A 286 -0.11 18.06 -7.21
C ALA A 286 -0.65 16.67 -7.65
N LEU A 287 0.11 15.60 -7.43
CA LEU A 287 -0.27 14.24 -7.80
C LEU A 287 -1.35 13.67 -6.88
N ILE A 288 -1.32 13.96 -5.58
CA ILE A 288 -2.36 13.54 -4.62
C ILE A 288 -3.74 14.03 -5.08
N LEU A 289 -3.85 15.30 -5.49
CA LEU A 289 -5.09 15.88 -6.02
C LEU A 289 -5.55 15.14 -7.29
N GLN A 290 -4.62 14.79 -8.18
CA GLN A 290 -4.92 14.07 -9.41
C GLN A 290 -5.35 12.62 -9.18
N ILE A 291 -4.68 11.90 -8.26
CA ILE A 291 -5.06 10.53 -7.87
C ILE A 291 -6.50 10.55 -7.34
N ASN A 292 -6.80 11.40 -6.35
CA ASN A 292 -8.14 11.44 -5.77
C ASN A 292 -9.21 11.89 -6.80
N ALA A 293 -8.85 12.76 -7.76
CA ALA A 293 -9.74 13.16 -8.85
C ALA A 293 -10.04 12.02 -9.84
N VAL A 294 -9.06 11.22 -10.27
CA VAL A 294 -9.31 10.09 -11.21
C VAL A 294 -10.00 8.91 -10.53
N LEU A 295 -9.92 8.80 -9.20
CA LEU A 295 -10.63 7.78 -8.42
C LEU A 295 -12.04 8.21 -8.00
N PHE A 296 -12.41 9.48 -8.21
CA PHE A 296 -13.72 10.11 -8.01
C PHE A 296 -14.64 9.43 -6.98
N ARG A 297 -14.30 9.53 -5.69
CA ARG A 297 -15.12 8.98 -4.59
C ARG A 297 -16.15 9.97 -4.02
N GLY A 298 -16.02 11.26 -4.37
CA GLY A 298 -16.71 12.39 -3.75
C GLY A 298 -15.87 13.04 -2.64
N GLU A 299 -16.22 14.27 -2.28
CA GLU A 299 -15.53 15.06 -1.23
C GLU A 299 -15.52 14.33 0.13
N GLY A 300 -14.39 14.35 0.81
CA GLY A 300 -14.20 13.70 2.12
C GLY A 300 -13.98 12.18 2.03
N ARG A 301 -13.80 11.64 0.83
CA ARG A 301 -13.52 10.20 0.55
C ARG A 301 -12.25 10.02 -0.29
N GLU A 302 -11.36 11.00 -0.23
CA GLU A 302 -10.00 10.92 -0.73
C GLU A 302 -9.31 9.68 -0.12
N VAL A 303 -8.49 8.99 -0.91
CA VAL A 303 -7.81 7.75 -0.49
C VAL A 303 -6.31 7.94 -0.29
N VAL A 304 -5.69 8.93 -0.95
CA VAL A 304 -4.29 9.34 -0.70
C VAL A 304 -4.30 10.70 0.00
N HIS A 305 -3.55 10.85 1.10
CA HIS A 305 -3.59 12.07 1.93
C HIS A 305 -2.23 12.77 2.14
N HIS A 306 -1.11 12.09 1.97
CA HIS A 306 0.21 12.61 2.36
C HIS A 306 1.36 12.14 1.48
N SER A 307 2.57 12.60 1.80
CA SER A 307 3.80 12.28 1.10
C SER A 307 4.09 10.78 1.00
N MET A 308 4.97 10.45 0.08
CA MET A 308 5.47 9.09 -0.15
C MET A 308 6.44 8.63 0.93
N ASP A 309 6.53 7.31 1.14
CA ASP A 309 7.44 6.72 2.12
C ASP A 309 8.92 6.96 1.81
N ALA A 310 9.28 7.20 0.53
CA ALA A 310 10.63 7.58 0.13
C ALA A 310 11.15 8.87 0.83
N THR A 311 10.26 9.74 1.34
CA THR A 311 10.62 10.97 2.07
C THR A 311 10.25 10.93 3.56
N ASN A 312 9.72 9.80 4.05
CA ASN A 312 9.20 9.64 5.41
C ASN A 312 10.32 9.44 6.47
N PRO A 313 10.46 10.32 7.49
CA PRO A 313 11.45 10.16 8.56
C PRO A 313 11.20 8.97 9.50
N PHE A 314 10.07 8.28 9.37
CA PHE A 314 9.66 7.11 10.17
C PHE A 314 9.55 5.82 9.32
N SER A 315 10.14 5.79 8.12
CA SER A 315 10.06 4.61 7.26
C SER A 315 10.66 3.34 7.92
N GLU A 316 9.99 2.21 7.74
CA GLU A 316 10.43 0.87 8.14
C GLU A 316 10.34 -0.04 6.91
N MET A 317 11.49 -0.46 6.34
CA MET A 317 11.55 -1.21 5.06
C MET A 317 10.60 -2.41 5.01
N GLY A 318 10.58 -3.25 6.05
CA GLY A 318 9.71 -4.44 6.08
C GLY A 318 8.21 -4.13 6.04
N ALA A 319 7.80 -2.89 6.36
CA ALA A 319 6.41 -2.46 6.30
C ALA A 319 6.00 -1.89 4.91
N ASN A 320 6.86 -2.04 3.89
CA ASN A 320 6.59 -1.65 2.51
C ASN A 320 6.21 -2.83 1.60
N PHE A 321 6.22 -4.07 2.10
CA PHE A 321 6.02 -5.27 1.28
C PHE A 321 4.69 -6.01 1.54
N PRO A 322 3.96 -6.45 0.49
CA PRO A 322 4.22 -6.24 -0.94
C PRO A 322 3.90 -4.80 -1.43
N ALA A 323 4.80 -4.19 -2.19
CA ALA A 323 4.60 -2.86 -2.78
C ALA A 323 3.97 -2.96 -4.18
N THR A 324 2.88 -2.23 -4.44
CA THR A 324 2.23 -2.19 -5.76
C THR A 324 2.84 -1.10 -6.62
N PHE A 325 3.34 -1.44 -7.81
CA PHE A 325 3.88 -0.49 -8.78
C PHE A 325 2.96 -0.36 -9.99
N PHE A 326 2.74 0.89 -10.41
CA PHE A 326 2.19 1.29 -11.71
C PHE A 326 3.31 2.00 -12.48
N LEU A 327 3.84 1.36 -13.51
CA LEU A 327 4.84 1.90 -14.43
C LEU A 327 4.11 2.59 -15.60
N PRO A 328 4.67 3.68 -16.16
CA PRO A 328 4.05 4.36 -17.29
C PRO A 328 4.08 3.54 -18.59
N GLU A 329 5.01 2.57 -18.69
CA GLU A 329 5.18 1.67 -19.84
C GLU A 329 5.81 0.34 -19.37
N PRO A 330 5.71 -0.76 -20.14
CA PRO A 330 6.46 -1.99 -19.85
C PRO A 330 7.98 -1.78 -20.05
N LEU A 331 8.81 -2.31 -19.14
CA LEU A 331 10.27 -2.09 -19.12
C LEU A 331 11.02 -3.40 -18.85
N ASP A 332 11.99 -3.79 -19.67
CA ASP A 332 12.74 -5.07 -19.56
C ASP A 332 11.88 -6.33 -19.36
N GLY A 333 10.66 -6.35 -19.90
CA GLY A 333 9.70 -7.45 -19.69
C GLY A 333 8.92 -7.40 -18.37
N LEU A 334 9.15 -6.39 -17.52
CA LEU A 334 8.23 -6.04 -16.45
C LEU A 334 6.93 -5.49 -17.06
N PRO A 335 5.74 -5.98 -16.65
CA PRO A 335 4.47 -5.39 -17.06
C PRO A 335 4.30 -4.03 -16.39
N GLN A 336 3.35 -3.23 -16.87
CA GLN A 336 3.06 -1.93 -16.26
C GLN A 336 2.54 -2.03 -14.82
N MET A 337 1.90 -3.14 -14.43
CA MET A 337 1.36 -3.32 -13.08
C MET A 337 1.92 -4.60 -12.47
N LEU A 338 2.59 -4.48 -11.32
CA LEU A 338 3.31 -5.57 -10.65
C LEU A 338 3.38 -5.34 -9.13
N LEU A 339 3.69 -6.39 -8.37
CA LEU A 339 4.06 -6.28 -6.96
C LEU A 339 5.55 -6.59 -6.77
N ALA A 340 6.25 -5.75 -6.02
CA ALA A 340 7.49 -6.14 -5.35
C ALA A 340 7.14 -6.79 -4.01
N ASN A 341 7.27 -8.11 -3.91
CA ASN A 341 6.87 -8.89 -2.75
C ASN A 341 7.88 -8.82 -1.60
N ASP A 342 9.14 -8.50 -1.91
CA ASP A 342 10.24 -8.40 -0.97
C ASP A 342 11.35 -7.47 -1.50
N ILE A 343 12.47 -7.42 -0.78
CA ILE A 343 13.61 -6.57 -1.12
C ILE A 343 14.30 -6.98 -2.43
N GLU A 344 14.31 -8.27 -2.81
CA GLU A 344 14.91 -8.71 -4.07
C GLU A 344 14.08 -8.24 -5.27
N GLY A 345 12.75 -8.34 -5.14
CA GLY A 345 11.82 -7.76 -6.10
C GLY A 345 11.99 -6.25 -6.24
N LEU A 346 12.05 -5.53 -5.11
CA LEU A 346 12.22 -4.08 -5.11
C LEU A 346 13.56 -3.64 -5.74
N ARG A 347 14.65 -4.36 -5.45
CA ARG A 347 15.95 -4.13 -6.10
C ARG A 347 15.84 -4.28 -7.62
N THR A 348 15.16 -5.33 -8.10
CA THR A 348 14.93 -5.57 -9.53
C THR A 348 14.18 -4.40 -10.17
N VAL A 349 13.08 -3.94 -9.57
CA VAL A 349 12.28 -2.83 -10.08
C VAL A 349 13.07 -1.52 -10.11
N ILE A 350 13.73 -1.16 -9.00
CA ILE A 350 14.54 0.06 -8.92
C ILE A 350 15.67 0.04 -9.96
N TYR A 351 16.38 -1.09 -10.09
CA TYR A 351 17.44 -1.26 -11.08
C TYR A 351 16.94 -1.08 -12.52
N THR A 352 15.83 -1.73 -12.89
CA THR A 352 15.22 -1.58 -14.22
C THR A 352 14.81 -0.14 -14.51
N LEU A 353 14.20 0.53 -13.53
CA LEU A 353 13.79 1.94 -13.63
C LEU A 353 14.97 2.91 -13.79
N GLU A 354 15.98 2.80 -12.94
CA GLU A 354 17.21 3.60 -13.06
C GLU A 354 17.96 3.32 -14.37
N CYS A 355 17.91 2.07 -14.86
CA CYS A 355 18.43 1.70 -16.18
C CYS A 355 17.70 2.41 -17.32
N HIS A 356 16.36 2.53 -17.22
CA HIS A 356 15.46 3.12 -18.21
C HIS A 356 15.21 4.64 -18.03
N GLY A 357 16.05 5.33 -17.26
CA GLY A 357 16.02 6.79 -17.18
C GLY A 357 14.90 7.34 -16.30
N PHE A 358 14.56 6.64 -15.21
CA PHE A 358 13.76 7.19 -14.11
C PHE A 358 14.64 7.61 -12.94
N MET A 359 14.27 8.72 -12.27
CA MET A 359 14.94 9.20 -11.06
C MET A 359 14.20 8.68 -9.83
N VAL A 360 14.62 7.51 -9.35
CA VAL A 360 13.97 6.86 -8.21
C VAL A 360 14.43 7.51 -6.89
N PRO A 361 13.51 8.07 -6.08
CA PRO A 361 13.85 8.55 -4.74
C PRO A 361 14.12 7.37 -3.78
N HIS A 362 15.15 7.51 -2.95
CA HIS A 362 15.57 6.51 -1.97
C HIS A 362 15.54 7.08 -0.55
N ASN A 363 14.82 6.43 0.37
CA ASN A 363 14.83 6.85 1.78
C ASN A 363 16.13 6.40 2.47
N PRO A 364 16.88 7.28 3.17
CA PRO A 364 18.08 6.88 3.92
C PRO A 364 17.84 5.91 5.10
N LEU A 365 16.59 5.58 5.42
CA LEU A 365 16.20 4.56 6.43
C LEU A 365 15.92 3.18 5.81
N TRP A 366 16.00 3.06 4.48
CA TRP A 366 15.90 1.78 3.78
C TRP A 366 17.21 0.99 3.89
N SER A 367 17.13 -0.32 3.70
CA SER A 367 18.29 -1.22 3.81
C SER A 367 19.40 -0.82 2.83
N ASP A 368 20.67 -0.87 3.28
CA ASP A 368 21.87 -0.72 2.43
C ASP A 368 21.91 -1.75 1.29
N GLU A 369 21.10 -2.81 1.38
CA GLU A 369 20.90 -3.79 0.33
C GLU A 369 20.10 -3.26 -0.88
N ILE A 370 19.50 -2.06 -0.83
CA ILE A 370 18.95 -1.43 -2.03
C ILE A 370 20.08 -0.62 -2.70
N PRO A 371 20.63 -1.08 -3.84
CA PRO A 371 21.60 -0.28 -4.56
C PRO A 371 20.87 0.90 -5.18
N SER A 372 21.33 2.12 -4.89
CA SER A 372 21.15 3.22 -5.85
C SER A 372 22.20 3.05 -6.93
N LEU A 373 21.80 2.93 -8.19
CA LEU A 373 22.72 3.13 -9.31
C LEU A 373 23.10 4.61 -9.32
N ARG A 374 24.17 4.96 -8.59
CA ARG A 374 24.83 6.27 -8.62
C ARG A 374 25.53 6.48 -9.98
N ARG A 375 24.75 6.48 -11.07
CA ARG A 375 25.17 6.88 -12.41
C ARG A 375 25.74 8.30 -12.33
N GLU A 376 26.76 8.61 -13.12
CA GLU A 376 27.34 9.96 -13.11
C GLU A 376 26.32 11.04 -13.47
N SER A 377 25.34 10.73 -14.32
CA SER A 377 24.17 11.58 -14.60
C SER A 377 23.31 11.85 -13.36
N PHE A 378 23.09 10.86 -12.49
CA PHE A 378 22.35 11.03 -11.23
C PHE A 378 23.10 11.98 -10.29
N GLU A 379 24.41 11.80 -10.11
CA GLU A 379 25.23 12.72 -9.30
C GLU A 379 25.35 14.11 -9.94
N ALA A 380 25.40 14.24 -11.26
CA ALA A 380 25.44 15.52 -11.96
C ALA A 380 24.12 16.30 -11.78
N THR A 381 22.97 15.68 -12.07
CA THR A 381 21.65 16.29 -11.88
C THR A 381 21.40 16.63 -10.41
N ARG A 382 21.74 15.72 -9.48
CA ARG A 382 21.58 15.95 -8.04
C ARG A 382 22.49 17.07 -7.52
N LYS A 383 23.73 17.19 -8.02
CA LYS A 383 24.62 18.32 -7.67
C LYS A 383 24.10 19.64 -8.21
N LEU A 384 23.60 19.68 -9.45
CA LEU A 384 23.03 20.88 -10.07
C LEU A 384 21.90 21.47 -9.21
N PHE A 385 20.99 20.62 -8.71
CA PHE A 385 19.86 21.05 -7.88
C PHE A 385 20.19 21.19 -6.38
N ASN A 386 21.22 20.53 -5.85
CA ASN A 386 21.68 20.73 -4.46
C ASN A 386 22.59 21.98 -4.28
N THR A 387 22.93 22.68 -5.37
CA THR A 387 23.64 23.98 -5.33
C THR A 387 22.71 25.20 -5.46
N LEU A 388 21.39 24.97 -5.48
CA LEU A 388 20.33 25.97 -5.45
C LEU A 388 19.58 25.92 -4.11
#